data_AF-U2A9H8-F1
#
_entry.id   AF-U2A9H8-F1
#
_cell.length_a   1.000
_cell.length_b   1.000
_cell.length_c   1.000
_cell.angle_alpha   90.00
_cell.angle_beta   90.00
_cell.angle_gamma   90.00
#
_symmetry.space_group_name_H-M   'P 1'
#
loop_
_entity.id
_entity.type
_entity.pdbx_description
1 polymer ?
#
loop_
_entity_poly.entity_id
_entity_poly.type
_entity_poly.pdbx_seq_one_letter_code
_entity_poly.pdbx_strand_id
1 'polypeptide(L)'
;MNTTALEVFIKDVDMPLFQALFDKFKVKTKVLTAPFKRELPIEKAIPNEETHLAFMEVKEKGHLLKRYKDARELFKDIDNGD
;
A
#
# COMPACT_ATOMS: atom_id res chain seq x y z
N MET A 1 2.97 -29.31 -15.05
CA MET A 1 1.74 -28.54 -14.70
C MET A 1 2.14 -27.50 -13.68
N ASN A 2 2.01 -26.20 -14.00
CA ASN A 2 2.21 -25.14 -13.01
C ASN A 2 0.95 -25.04 -12.14
N THR A 3 1.11 -25.17 -10.84
CA THR A 3 0.02 -24.98 -9.87
C THR A 3 -0.06 -23.50 -9.53
N THR A 4 -1.15 -22.83 -9.92
CA THR A 4 -1.44 -21.46 -9.47
C THR A 4 -2.15 -21.54 -8.12
N ALA A 5 -1.53 -20.98 -7.08
CA ALA A 5 -2.15 -20.81 -5.76
C ALA A 5 -2.57 -19.36 -5.58
N LEU A 6 -3.75 -19.14 -4.99
CA LEU A 6 -4.31 -17.81 -4.70
C LEU A 6 -4.56 -17.71 -3.20
N GLU A 7 -4.07 -16.64 -2.59
CA GLU A 7 -4.40 -16.28 -1.22
C GLU A 7 -5.52 -15.24 -1.25
N VAL A 8 -6.63 -15.53 -0.55
CA VAL A 8 -7.82 -14.68 -0.55
C VAL A 8 -8.36 -14.51 0.86
N PHE A 9 -8.94 -13.33 1.12
CA PHE A 9 -9.64 -13.05 2.36
C PHE A 9 -11.14 -13.27 2.15
N ILE A 10 -11.74 -14.15 2.95
CA ILE A 10 -13.17 -14.43 2.96
C ILE A 10 -13.67 -14.12 4.37
N LYS A 11 -14.78 -13.37 4.47
CA LYS A 11 -15.42 -13.14 5.77
C LYS A 11 -16.00 -14.45 6.30
N ASP A 12 -15.96 -14.63 7.62
CA ASP A 12 -16.46 -15.85 8.28
C ASP A 12 -17.94 -16.13 7.97
N VAL A 13 -18.75 -15.09 7.85
CA VAL A 13 -20.18 -15.18 7.50
C VAL A 13 -20.41 -15.75 6.10
N ASP A 14 -19.46 -15.55 5.18
CA ASP A 14 -19.56 -15.98 3.79
C ASP A 14 -18.90 -17.35 3.56
N MET A 15 -18.02 -17.79 4.48
CA MET A 15 -17.25 -19.04 4.34
C MET A 15 -18.11 -20.29 4.11
N PRO A 16 -19.28 -20.48 4.74
CA PRO A 16 -20.15 -21.64 4.47
C PRO A 16 -20.61 -21.73 3.02
N LEU A 17 -20.90 -20.58 2.39
CA LEU A 17 -21.30 -20.50 0.98
C LEU A 17 -20.13 -20.89 0.06
N PHE A 18 -18.94 -20.37 0.34
CA PHE A 18 -17.75 -20.67 -0.46
C PHE A 18 -17.26 -22.10 -0.28
N GLN A 19 -17.38 -22.68 0.91
CA GLN A 19 -17.01 -24.08 1.15
C GLN A 19 -17.80 -25.03 0.25
N ALA A 20 -19.12 -24.83 0.13
CA ALA A 20 -19.95 -25.62 -0.78
C ALA A 20 -19.52 -25.51 -2.25
N LEU A 21 -19.06 -24.32 -2.67
CA LEU A 21 -18.53 -24.11 -4.02
C LEU A 21 -17.17 -24.80 -4.20
N PHE A 22 -16.27 -24.68 -3.23
CA PHE A 22 -14.95 -25.32 -3.28
C PHE A 22 -15.07 -26.84 -3.37
N ASP A 23 -15.98 -27.44 -2.60
CA ASP A 23 -16.24 -28.87 -2.64
C ASP A 23 -16.81 -29.30 -4.00
N LYS A 24 -17.77 -28.53 -4.55
CA LYS A 24 -18.37 -28.78 -5.86
C LYS A 24 -17.34 -28.75 -6.99
N PHE A 25 -16.42 -27.79 -6.96
CA PHE A 25 -15.39 -27.62 -7.99
C PHE A 25 -14.06 -28.33 -7.67
N LYS A 26 -13.99 -29.10 -6.57
CA LYS A 26 -12.80 -29.83 -6.12
C LYS A 26 -11.57 -28.91 -5.96
N VAL A 27 -11.79 -27.69 -5.47
CA VAL A 27 -10.72 -26.74 -5.17
C VAL A 27 -10.07 -27.17 -3.87
N LYS A 28 -8.76 -27.44 -3.90
CA LYS A 28 -7.99 -27.70 -2.68
C LYS A 28 -7.80 -26.40 -1.91
N THR A 29 -8.40 -26.28 -0.73
CA THR A 29 -8.26 -25.12 0.14
C THR A 29 -7.44 -25.44 1.38
N LYS A 30 -6.77 -24.42 1.93
CA LYS A 30 -6.06 -24.48 3.21
C LYS A 30 -6.35 -23.18 3.95
N VAL A 31 -6.95 -23.27 5.14
CA VAL A 31 -7.14 -22.10 5.98
C VAL A 31 -5.79 -21.68 6.55
N LEU A 32 -5.40 -20.43 6.31
CA LEU A 32 -4.18 -19.85 6.84
C LEU A 32 -4.48 -19.27 8.23
N THR A 33 -3.83 -19.78 9.27
CA THR A 33 -3.98 -19.30 10.66
C THR A 33 -2.98 -18.22 11.04
N ALA A 34 -2.03 -17.89 10.14
CA ALA A 34 -1.07 -16.83 10.38
C ALA A 34 -1.76 -15.45 10.29
N PRO A 35 -1.40 -14.49 11.15
CA PRO A 35 -1.91 -13.13 11.05
C PRO A 35 -1.50 -12.55 9.69
N PHE A 36 -2.49 -12.35 8.81
CA PHE A 36 -2.28 -11.68 7.53
C PHE A 36 -1.94 -10.21 7.80
N LYS A 37 -0.72 -9.80 7.47
CA LYS A 37 -0.41 -8.37 7.39
C LYS A 37 -1.19 -7.81 6.21
N ARG A 38 -2.14 -6.92 6.47
CA ARG A 38 -2.74 -6.06 5.45
C ARG A 38 -1.66 -5.09 4.96
N GLU A 39 -0.75 -5.57 4.14
CA GLU A 39 0.08 -4.69 3.34
C GLU A 39 -0.83 -4.16 2.23
N LEU A 40 -1.26 -2.90 2.38
CA LEU A 40 -1.86 -2.17 1.27
C LEU A 40 -0.87 -2.28 0.10
N PRO A 41 -1.35 -2.50 -1.14
CA PRO A 41 -0.47 -2.56 -2.28
C PRO A 41 0.37 -1.28 -2.30
N ILE A 42 1.69 -1.43 -2.17
CA ILE A 42 2.61 -0.30 -2.29
C ILE A 42 2.45 0.20 -3.72
N GLU A 43 2.00 1.43 -3.87
CA GLU A 43 1.80 2.05 -5.16
C GLU A 43 3.14 2.13 -5.90
N LYS A 44 3.29 1.31 -6.94
CA LYS A 44 4.50 1.25 -7.79
C LYS A 44 4.42 2.22 -8.96
N ALA A 45 3.46 3.14 -8.96
CA ALA A 45 3.31 4.11 -10.02
C ALA A 45 4.58 4.95 -10.12
N ILE A 46 5.04 5.16 -11.35
CA ILE A 46 6.14 6.08 -11.61
C ILE A 46 5.61 7.48 -11.27
N PRO A 47 6.33 8.28 -10.45
CA PRO A 47 5.92 9.64 -10.16
C PRO A 47 5.69 10.43 -11.45
N ASN A 48 4.71 11.34 -11.43
CA ASN A 48 4.51 12.24 -12.56
C ASN A 48 5.73 13.17 -12.73
N GLU A 49 5.81 13.87 -13.88
CA GLU A 49 6.96 14.70 -14.24
C GLU A 49 7.26 15.77 -13.18
N GLU A 50 6.24 16.43 -12.66
CA GLU A 50 6.37 17.45 -11.62
C GLU A 50 7.00 16.88 -10.34
N THR A 51 6.50 15.73 -9.87
CA THR A 51 7.03 15.06 -8.67
C THR A 51 8.48 14.62 -8.91
N HIS A 52 8.79 14.12 -10.11
CA HIS A 52 10.15 13.71 -10.46
C HIS A 52 11.13 14.90 -10.46
N LEU A 53 10.74 16.03 -11.04
CA LEU A 53 11.55 17.24 -11.07
C LEU A 53 11.80 17.80 -9.67
N ALA A 54 10.77 17.84 -8.81
CA ALA A 54 10.91 18.28 -7.42
C ALA A 54 11.92 17.40 -6.66
N PHE A 55 11.88 16.08 -6.85
CA PHE A 55 12.87 15.17 -6.24
C PHE A 55 14.29 15.41 -6.75
N MET A 56 14.47 15.62 -8.07
CA MET A 56 15.78 15.89 -8.65
C MET A 56 16.36 17.21 -8.14
N GLU A 57 15.55 18.26 -8.03
CA GLU A 57 16.01 19.54 -7.51
C GLU A 57 16.41 19.49 -6.03
N VAL A 58 15.65 18.80 -5.19
CA VAL A 58 16.03 18.56 -3.78
C VAL A 58 17.35 17.77 -3.72
N LYS A 59 17.49 16.72 -4.54
CA LYS A 59 18.66 15.84 -4.53
C LYS A 59 19.94 16.54 -5.01
N GLU A 60 19.84 17.35 -6.06
CA GLU A 60 21.00 17.96 -6.72
C GLU A 60 21.36 19.33 -6.16
N LYS A 61 20.35 20.14 -5.81
CA LYS A 61 20.54 21.56 -5.45
C LYS A 61 20.14 21.87 -4.02
N GLY A 62 19.24 21.09 -3.42
CA GLY A 62 18.75 21.31 -2.05
C GLY A 62 17.92 22.59 -1.88
N HIS A 63 17.61 23.32 -2.95
CA HIS A 63 16.92 24.61 -2.90
C HIS A 63 15.50 24.51 -2.33
N LEU A 64 14.82 23.40 -2.60
CA LEU A 64 13.47 23.13 -2.10
C LEU A 64 13.46 22.55 -0.67
N LEU A 65 14.64 22.36 -0.06
CA LEU A 65 14.76 21.76 1.28
C LEU A 65 14.86 22.83 2.36
N LYS A 66 13.70 23.26 2.90
CA LYS A 66 13.65 24.08 4.11
C LYS A 66 13.90 23.23 5.35
N ARG A 67 14.67 23.76 6.31
CA ARG A 67 14.95 23.10 7.60
C ARG A 67 14.26 23.87 8.72
N TYR A 68 13.70 23.12 9.66
CA TYR A 68 12.97 23.66 10.82
C TYR A 68 13.55 23.09 12.10
N LYS A 69 13.51 23.88 13.18
CA LYS A 69 14.02 23.47 14.49
C LYS A 69 13.02 22.57 15.22
N ASP A 70 11.73 22.82 15.01
CA ASP A 70 10.65 22.03 15.58
C ASP A 70 9.43 21.96 14.66
N ALA A 71 8.51 21.06 14.97
CA ALA A 71 7.30 20.85 14.18
C ALA A 71 6.36 22.09 14.19
N ARG A 72 6.38 22.92 15.24
CA ARG A 72 5.51 24.09 15.33
C ARG A 72 5.95 25.17 14.35
N GLU A 73 7.26 25.33 14.16
CA GLU A 73 7.83 26.22 13.14
C GLU A 73 7.47 25.75 11.72
N LEU A 74 7.58 24.43 11.46
CA LEU A 74 7.14 23.83 10.20
C LEU A 74 5.67 24.12 9.91
N PHE A 75 4.76 23.80 10.84
CA PHE A 75 3.32 24.00 10.62
C PHE A 75 2.96 25.46 10.43
N LYS A 76 3.62 26.39 11.13
CA LYS A 76 3.43 27.82 10.91
C LYS A 76 3.85 28.26 9.50
N ASP A 77 4.94 27.75 8.95
CA ASP A 77 5.34 28.10 7.58
C ASP A 77 4.38 27.51 6.53
N ILE A 78 3.85 26.30 6.77
CA ILE A 78 2.85 25.67 5.87
C ILE A 78 1.52 26.44 5.94
N ASP A 79 1.03 26.75 7.14
CA ASP A 79 -0.28 27.39 7.34
C ASP A 79 -0.29 28.88 6.93
N ASN A 80 0.89 29.53 6.90
CA ASN A 80 1.03 30.93 6.47
C ASN A 80 1.73 31.07 5.10
N GLY A 81 1.92 29.97 4.37
CA GLY A 81 2.36 30.03 2.98
C GLY A 81 1.23 30.56 2.10
N ASP A 82 1.55 31.48 1.18
CA ASP A 82 0.62 32.11 0.23
C ASP A 82 -0.32 31.12 -0.48
#